data_AF-A0A832GVB9-F1
#
_entry.id   AF-A0A832GVB9-F1
#
_cell.length_a   1.000
_cell.length_b   1.000
_cell.length_c   1.000
_cell.angle_alpha   90.00
_cell.angle_beta   90.00
_cell.angle_gamma   90.00
#
_symmetry.space_group_name_H-M   'P 1'
#
loop_
_entity.id
_entity.type
_entity.pdbx_description
1 polymer ?
#
loop_
_entity_poly.entity_id
_entity_poly.type
_entity_poly.pdbx_seq_one_letter_code
_entity_poly.pdbx_strand_id
1 'polypeptide(L)' 'MSNKVPITVAHGDGIGPEIMDATLKIILAAGAQIDIETIEIGEKVYLRGNSAGIEPEAWESLRRTKVFLKAPITTPQGGG' A
#
# COMPACT_ATOMS: atom_id res chain seq x y z
N MET A 1 -9.41 23.70 -11.15
CA MET A 1 -9.57 22.26 -10.89
C MET A 1 -8.41 21.85 -10.01
N SER A 2 -8.63 21.26 -8.83
CA SER A 2 -7.50 20.77 -8.04
C SER A 2 -7.00 19.48 -8.67
N ASN A 3 -5.76 19.49 -9.16
CA ASN A 3 -5.09 18.27 -9.62
C ASN A 3 -4.67 17.49 -8.37
N LYS A 4 -5.49 16.52 -7.97
CA LYS A 4 -5.10 15.56 -6.94
C LYS A 4 -3.87 14.78 -7.43
N VAL A 5 -2.90 14.57 -6.55
CA VAL A 5 -1.69 13.80 -6.84
C VAL A 5 -2.00 12.32 -6.63
N PRO A 6 -1.83 11.46 -7.64
CA PRO A 6 -2.05 10.03 -7.47
C PRO A 6 -0.96 9.42 -6.59
N ILE A 7 -1.36 8.60 -5.61
CA ILE A 7 -0.45 7.87 -4.72
C ILE A 7 -0.86 6.41 -4.65
N THR A 8 0.11 5.51 -4.56
CA THR A 8 -0.15 4.10 -4.28
C THR A 8 -0.17 3.90 -2.76
N VAL A 9 -1.15 3.14 -2.27
CA VAL A 9 -1.29 2.82 -0.84
C VAL A 9 -1.35 1.32 -0.62
N ALA A 10 -0.54 0.81 0.30
CA ALA A 10 -0.64 -0.56 0.80
C ALA A 10 -0.96 -0.56 2.30
N HIS A 11 -2.08 -1.19 2.68
CA HIS A 11 -2.50 -1.33 4.08
C HIS A 11 -1.64 -2.33 4.85
N GLY A 12 -0.85 -3.14 4.15
CA GLY A 12 0.06 -4.10 4.76
C GLY A 12 -0.63 -5.19 5.57
N ASP A 13 0.10 -5.73 6.55
CA ASP A 13 -0.25 -6.93 7.31
C ASP A 13 -0.25 -6.66 8.82
N GLY A 14 -0.76 -7.61 9.62
CA GLY A 14 -0.84 -7.48 11.07
C GLY A 14 -1.63 -6.25 11.50
N ILE A 15 -0.99 -5.35 12.25
CA ILE A 15 -1.58 -4.06 12.70
C ILE A 15 -1.62 -2.99 11.59
N GLY A 16 -1.08 -3.28 10.40
CA GLY A 16 -0.96 -2.33 9.30
C GLY A 16 -2.27 -1.67 8.86
N PRO A 17 -3.37 -2.42 8.65
CA PRO A 17 -4.63 -1.85 8.20
C PRO A 17 -5.18 -0.78 9.15
N GLU A 18 -5.17 -1.03 10.47
CA GLU A 18 -5.65 -0.06 11.47
C GLU A 18 -4.83 1.24 11.47
N ILE A 19 -3.49 1.11 11.36
CA ILE A 19 -2.59 2.26 11.27
C ILE A 19 -2.84 3.04 9.98
N MET A 20 -3.02 2.36 8.84
CA MET A 20 -3.23 3.01 7.56
C MET A 20 -4.57 3.75 7.53
N ASP A 21 -5.64 3.14 8.03
CA ASP A 21 -6.96 3.77 8.11
C ASP A 21 -6.92 5.05 8.95
N ALA A 22 -6.27 5.01 10.11
CA ALA A 22 -6.07 6.19 10.96
C ALA A 22 -5.22 7.28 10.26
N THR A 23 -4.17 6.87 9.55
CA THR A 23 -3.28 7.77 8.80
C THR A 23 -4.02 8.48 7.67
N LEU A 24 -4.75 7.72 6.83
CA LEU A 24 -5.53 8.27 5.72
C LEU A 24 -6.63 9.20 6.24
N LYS A 25 -7.30 8.85 7.33
CA LYS A 25 -8.30 9.71 7.98
C LYS A 25 -7.72 11.09 8.32
N ILE A 26 -6.53 11.13 8.92
CA ILE A 26 -5.86 12.38 9.30
C ILE A 26 -5.42 13.17 8.06
N ILE A 27 -4.78 12.51 7.09
CA ILE A 27 -4.29 13.13 5.86
C ILE A 27 -5.42 13.78 5.07
N LEU A 28 -6.55 13.07 4.91
CA LEU A 28 -7.71 13.58 4.20
C LEU A 28 -8.39 14.72 4.98
N ALA A 29 -8.52 14.61 6.30
CA ALA A 29 -9.06 15.68 7.15
C ALA A 29 -8.18 16.95 7.13
N ALA A 30 -6.86 16.80 6.96
CA ALA A 30 -5.94 17.92 6.79
C ALA A 30 -6.01 18.59 5.41
N GLY A 31 -6.86 18.10 4.50
CA GLY A 31 -7.10 18.71 3.19
C GLY A 31 -6.12 18.29 2.09
N ALA A 32 -5.37 17.20 2.28
CA ALA A 32 -4.43 16.71 1.28
C ALA A 32 -5.13 16.44 -0.07
N GLN A 33 -4.57 16.99 -1.15
CA GLN A 33 -5.06 16.80 -2.51
C GLN A 33 -4.43 15.55 -3.11
N ILE A 34 -4.81 14.38 -2.61
CA ILE A 34 -4.32 13.08 -3.08
C ILE A 34 -5.45 12.25 -3.69
N ASP A 35 -5.08 11.42 -4.68
CA ASP A 35 -5.93 10.39 -5.25
C ASP A 35 -5.33 9.02 -4.91
N ILE A 36 -6.10 8.17 -4.24
CA ILE A 36 -5.57 6.97 -3.59
C ILE A 36 -5.82 5.76 -4.48
N GLU A 37 -4.75 5.12 -4.92
CA GLU A 37 -4.77 3.82 -5.56
C GLU A 37 -4.31 2.75 -4.57
N THR A 38 -5.23 1.88 -4.13
CA THR A 38 -4.87 0.81 -3.19
C THR A 38 -4.32 -0.42 -3.92
N ILE A 39 -3.25 -0.99 -3.40
CA ILE A 39 -2.67 -2.27 -3.82
C ILE A 39 -2.59 -3.24 -2.65
N GLU A 40 -2.62 -4.54 -2.93
CA GLU A 40 -2.31 -5.58 -1.95
C GLU A 40 -0.90 -6.11 -2.20
N ILE A 41 -0.08 -6.14 -1.14
CA ILE A 41 1.28 -6.68 -1.13
C ILE A 41 1.56 -7.30 0.23
N GLY A 42 2.64 -8.05 0.37
CA GLY A 42 3.07 -8.65 1.63
C GLY A 42 2.66 -10.10 1.79
N GLU A 43 2.44 -10.50 3.05
CA GLU A 43 2.17 -11.89 3.43
C GLU A 43 0.94 -12.46 2.73
N LYS A 44 -0.14 -11.68 2.60
CA LYS A 44 -1.35 -12.11 1.88
C LYS A 44 -1.04 -12.54 0.44
N VAL A 45 -0.24 -11.74 -0.28
CA VAL A 45 0.15 -12.04 -1.67
C VAL A 45 1.10 -13.23 -1.72
N TYR A 46 2.02 -13.33 -0.76
CA TYR A 46 2.91 -14.48 -0.61
C TYR A 46 2.13 -15.78 -0.45
N LEU A 47 1.15 -15.81 0.46
CA LEU A 47 0.32 -16.98 0.75
C LEU A 47 -0.58 -17.40 -0.43
N ARG A 48 -0.83 -16.50 -1.40
CA ARG A 48 -1.51 -16.84 -2.67
C ARG A 48 -0.60 -17.52 -3.70
N GLY A 49 0.66 -17.77 -3.36
CA GLY A 49 1.63 -18.47 -4.23
C GLY A 49 2.57 -17.55 -5.01
N ASN A 50 2.54 -16.23 -4.76
CA ASN A 50 3.51 -15.31 -5.33
C ASN A 50 4.64 -15.06 -4.32
N SER A 51 5.76 -15.77 -4.46
CA SER A 51 6.87 -15.72 -3.51
C SER A 51 7.52 -14.33 -3.35
N ALA A 52 7.32 -13.41 -4.29
CA ALA A 52 7.81 -12.04 -4.17
C ALA A 52 6.93 -11.16 -3.26
N GLY A 53 5.70 -11.59 -2.95
CA GLY A 53 4.75 -10.81 -2.15
C GLY A 53 4.24 -9.55 -2.85
N ILE A 54 4.41 -9.44 -4.18
CA ILE A 54 3.96 -8.30 -4.98
C ILE A 54 3.59 -8.74 -6.39
N GLU A 55 2.39 -8.37 -6.85
CA GLU A 55 1.88 -8.71 -8.18
C GLU A 55 2.30 -7.68 -9.24
N PRO A 56 2.36 -8.06 -10.54
CA PRO A 56 2.70 -7.13 -11.62
C PRO A 56 1.84 -5.85 -11.64
N GLU A 57 0.55 -5.96 -11.35
CA GLU A 57 -0.40 -4.84 -11.33
C GLU A 57 -0.04 -3.82 -10.24
N ALA A 58 0.47 -4.29 -9.09
CA ALA A 58 0.96 -3.42 -8.02
C ALA A 58 2.24 -2.67 -8.46
N TRP A 59 3.14 -3.33 -9.19
CA TRP A 59 4.29 -2.66 -9.80
C TRP A 59 3.88 -1.58 -10.80
N GLU A 60 2.84 -1.82 -11.61
CA GLU A 60 2.34 -0.83 -12.55
C GLU A 60 1.75 0.40 -11.86
N SER A 61 1.02 0.23 -10.74
CA SER A 61 0.57 1.36 -9.91
C SER A 61 1.76 2.14 -9.36
N LEU A 62 2.73 1.48 -8.71
CA LEU A 62 3.92 2.13 -8.16
C LEU A 62 4.70 2.92 -9.22
N ARG A 63 4.84 2.36 -10.43
CA ARG A 63 5.51 3.03 -11.55
C ARG A 63 4.71 4.21 -12.09
N ARG A 64 3.38 4.19 -12.03
CA ARG A 64 2.54 5.31 -12.47
C ARG A 64 2.50 6.45 -11.45
N THR A 65 2.26 6.13 -10.17
CA THR A 65 2.04 7.12 -9.11
C THR A 65 3.34 7.74 -8.59
N LYS A 66 4.46 7.00 -8.63
CA LYS A 66 5.78 7.42 -8.13
C LYS A 66 5.84 7.78 -6.63
N VAL A 67 4.75 7.61 -5.91
CA VAL A 67 4.62 7.90 -4.48
C VAL A 67 3.96 6.71 -3.82
N PHE A 68 4.61 6.17 -2.78
CA PHE A 68 4.14 4.99 -2.10
C PHE A 68 4.01 5.24 -0.59
N LEU A 69 2.79 5.10 -0.07
CA LEU A 69 2.50 5.11 1.35
C LEU A 69 2.13 3.70 1.79
N LYS A 70 2.90 3.12 2.71
CA LYS A 70 2.73 1.71 3.09
C LYS A 70 2.77 1.51 4.60
N ALA A 71 1.91 0.64 5.10
CA ALA A 71 1.93 0.23 6.49
C ALA A 71 3.04 -0.82 6.77
N PRO A 72 3.19 -1.32 7.99
CA PRO A 72 3.94 -2.53 8.27
C PRO A 72 3.50 -3.70 7.37
N ILE A 73 4.47 -4.42 6.82
CA ILE A 73 4.25 -5.59 5.96
C ILE A 73 5.05 -6.73 6.56
N THR A 74 4.43 -7.90 6.66
CA THR A 74 5.09 -9.08 7.21
C THR A 74 5.98 -9.67 6.12
N THR A 75 7.28 -9.75 6.40
CA THR A 75 8.18 -10.61 5.63
C THR A 75 8.01 -12.03 6.19
N PRO A 76 7.58 -13.01 5.38
CA PRO A 76 7.55 -14.41 5.82
C PRO A 76 8.92 -14.81 6.34
N GLN A 77 8.99 -15.49 7.47
CA GLN A 77 10.27 -16.04 7.95
C GLN A 77 10.80 -17.04 6.91
N GLY A 78 11.96 -16.76 6.33
CA GLY A 78 12.71 -17.74 5.55
C GLY A 78 13.09 -18.90 6.47
N GLY A 79 12.92 -20.14 5.98
CA GLY A 79 13.18 -21.36 6.76
C GLY A 79 14.64 -21.63 7.15
N GLY A 80 15.55 -20.68 6.92
CA GLY A 80 16.99 -20.94 6.84
C GLY A 80 17.43 -21.23 5.42
#